data_AF-A0A7C5RHC2-F1
#
_entry.id   AF-A0A7C5RHC2-F1
#
_cell.length_a   1.000
_cell.length_b   1.000
_cell.length_c   1.000
_cell.angle_alpha   90.00
_cell.angle_beta   90.00
_cell.angle_gamma   90.00
#
_symmetry.space_group_name_H-M   'P 1'
#
loop_
_entity.id
_entity.type
_entity.pdbx_description
1 polymer ?
#
loop_
_entity_poly.entity_id
_entity_poly.type
_entity_poly.pdbx_seq_one_letter_code
_entity_poly.pdbx_strand_id
1 'polypeptide(L)'
;MFYPQKLRSNMILYIEAKVIEDKPGILAKITNILAKMNANIAAFTTGIEGIIPSEVKPKTIRMLITIEDKEDIVKNLSEELKTIKEISITNIRKPTSIDVVNLKYGLESVIASEAEI
;
A
#
# COMPACT_ATOMS: atom_id res chain seq x y z
N MET A 1 8.64 18.75 34.18
CA MET A 1 7.87 17.51 34.38
C MET A 1 7.62 16.92 32.99
N PHE A 2 8.50 16.01 32.53
CA PHE A 2 8.31 15.34 31.24
C PHE A 2 7.42 14.12 31.49
N TYR A 3 6.17 14.19 31.05
CA TYR A 3 5.34 13.00 30.97
C TYR A 3 5.94 12.10 29.88
N PRO A 4 6.31 10.84 30.16
CA PRO A 4 6.62 9.92 29.09
C PRO A 4 5.35 9.77 28.25
N GLN A 5 5.39 10.25 27.01
CA GLN A 5 4.36 9.88 26.05
C GLN A 5 4.38 8.34 26.03
N LYS A 6 3.25 7.72 26.41
CA LYS A 6 3.02 6.30 26.09
C LYS A 6 3.40 6.16 24.62
N LEU A 7 4.46 5.41 24.34
CA LEU A 7 4.81 4.98 22.99
C LEU A 7 3.55 4.32 22.46
N ARG A 8 2.77 5.04 21.64
CA ARG A 8 1.67 4.43 20.91
C ARG A 8 2.34 3.40 20.03
N SER A 9 2.05 2.13 20.27
CA SER A 9 2.58 1.05 19.45
C SER A 9 2.05 1.31 18.04
N ASN A 10 2.94 1.67 17.13
CA ASN A 10 2.59 1.81 15.72
C ASN A 10 2.99 0.50 15.05
N MET A 11 2.11 -0.03 14.20
CA MET A 11 2.44 -1.14 13.32
C MET A 11 2.75 -0.63 11.91
N ILE A 12 3.56 -1.39 11.18
CA ILE A 12 3.79 -1.16 9.75
C ILE A 12 2.97 -2.17 8.97
N LEU A 13 2.22 -1.70 7.97
CA LEU A 13 1.46 -2.53 7.05
C LEU A 13 1.94 -2.31 5.62
N TYR A 14 2.03 -3.40 4.87
CA TYR A 14 2.12 -3.44 3.43
C TYR A 14 0.72 -3.57 2.85
N ILE A 15 0.39 -2.69 1.90
CA ILE A 15 -0.87 -2.72 1.15
C ILE A 15 -0.53 -2.87 -0.32
N GLU A 16 -1.19 -3.82 -0.98
CA GLU A 16 -1.17 -3.98 -2.43
C GLU A 16 -2.59 -3.95 -2.98
N ALA A 17 -2.76 -3.16 -4.03
CA ALA A 17 -4.02 -3.01 -4.73
C ALA A 17 -3.79 -3.08 -6.23
N LYS A 18 -4.64 -3.81 -6.95
CA LYS A 18 -4.68 -3.79 -8.40
C LYS A 18 -5.62 -2.68 -8.86
N VAL A 19 -5.22 -1.87 -9.83
CA VAL A 19 -6.09 -0.90 -10.50
C VAL A 19 -6.97 -1.66 -11.48
N ILE A 20 -8.29 -1.55 -11.33
CA ILE A 20 -9.27 -2.19 -12.21
C ILE A 20 -9.71 -1.22 -13.31
N GLU A 21 -9.84 0.06 -12.95
CA GLU A 21 -10.25 1.12 -13.86
C GLU A 21 -9.36 2.33 -13.61
N ASP A 22 -8.58 2.75 -14.61
CA ASP A 22 -7.71 3.91 -14.48
C ASP A 22 -8.52 5.20 -14.59
N LYS A 23 -8.76 5.82 -13.43
CA LYS A 23 -9.48 7.09 -13.29
C LYS A 23 -8.64 8.08 -12.49
N PRO A 24 -8.70 9.37 -12.84
CA PRO A 24 -8.02 10.40 -12.06
C PRO A 24 -8.54 10.41 -10.61
N GLY A 25 -7.62 10.56 -9.65
CA GLY A 25 -7.94 10.74 -8.24
C GLY A 25 -7.97 9.46 -7.38
N ILE A 26 -7.63 8.28 -7.92
CA ILE A 26 -7.54 7.03 -7.13
C ILE A 26 -6.61 7.20 -5.92
N LEU A 27 -5.41 7.74 -6.14
CA LEU A 27 -4.45 7.99 -5.05
C LEU A 27 -5.00 8.96 -4.02
N ALA A 28 -5.70 10.02 -4.44
CA ALA A 28 -6.31 10.99 -3.53
C ALA A 28 -7.37 10.34 -2.62
N LYS A 29 -8.19 9.43 -3.17
CA LYS A 29 -9.17 8.67 -2.38
C LYS A 29 -8.49 7.78 -1.33
N ILE A 30 -7.46 7.03 -1.75
CA ILE A 30 -6.66 6.18 -0.86
C ILE A 30 -6.03 7.01 0.26
N THR A 31 -5.32 8.10 -0.09
CA THR A 31 -4.64 8.94 0.89
C THR A 31 -5.62 9.59 1.87
N ASN A 32 -6.84 9.92 1.43
CA ASN A 32 -7.87 10.47 2.30
C ASN A 32 -8.37 9.44 3.34
N ILE A 33 -8.58 8.18 2.93
CA ILE A 33 -8.89 7.09 3.87
C ILE A 33 -7.76 6.92 4.89
N LEU A 34 -6.51 6.84 4.40
CA LEU A 34 -5.34 6.70 5.28
C LEU A 34 -5.23 7.86 6.27
N ALA A 35 -5.44 9.10 5.81
CA ALA A 35 -5.42 10.28 6.66
C ALA A 35 -6.51 10.24 7.76
N LYS A 36 -7.75 9.82 7.43
CA LYS A 36 -8.82 9.66 8.41
C LYS A 36 -8.50 8.61 9.47
N MET A 37 -7.71 7.60 9.11
CA MET A 37 -7.27 6.54 10.02
C MET A 37 -5.97 6.90 10.77
N ASN A 38 -5.48 8.14 10.66
CA ASN A 38 -4.19 8.59 11.20
C ASN A 38 -3.01 7.70 10.76
N ALA A 39 -3.06 7.19 9.53
CA ALA A 39 -1.96 6.44 8.94
C ALA A 39 -0.97 7.38 8.24
N ASN A 40 0.32 7.09 8.40
CA ASN A 40 1.41 7.75 7.71
C ASN A 40 1.93 6.87 6.56
N ILE A 41 2.16 7.44 5.39
CA ILE A 41 2.76 6.71 4.25
C ILE A 41 4.28 6.77 4.39
N ALA A 42 4.91 5.63 4.64
CA ALA A 42 6.36 5.51 4.75
C ALA A 42 7.03 5.33 3.37
N ALA A 43 6.37 4.60 2.46
CA ALA A 43 6.81 4.44 1.08
C ALA A 43 5.62 4.10 0.18
N PHE A 44 5.73 4.42 -1.10
CA PHE A 44 4.70 4.15 -2.11
C PHE A 44 5.35 3.95 -3.47
N THR A 45 4.83 3.01 -4.25
CA THR A 45 5.15 2.85 -5.67
C THR A 45 3.92 2.42 -6.46
N THR A 46 3.94 2.70 -7.76
CA THR A 46 2.98 2.17 -8.72
C THR A 46 3.69 1.26 -9.70
N GLY A 47 3.21 0.02 -9.85
CA GLY A 47 3.59 -0.83 -10.97
C GLY A 47 2.87 -0.40 -12.25
N ILE A 48 3.52 -0.59 -13.40
CA ILE A 48 3.01 -0.17 -14.70
C ILE A 48 2.64 -1.43 -15.51
N GLU A 49 1.50 -1.43 -16.20
CA GLU A 49 1.15 -2.53 -17.11
C GLU A 49 1.89 -2.39 -18.44
N GLY A 50 3.13 -2.86 -18.48
CA GLY A 50 3.95 -2.88 -19.70
C GLY A 50 4.39 -1.49 -20.17
N ILE A 51 5.48 -1.46 -20.94
CA ILE A 51 5.95 -0.23 -21.58
C ILE A 51 5.29 -0.19 -22.95
N ILE A 52 4.02 0.23 -23.02
CA ILE A 52 3.47 0.67 -24.31
C ILE A 52 3.95 2.11 -24.49
N PRO A 53 4.75 2.44 -25.52
CA PRO A 53 5.39 3.75 -25.67
C PRO A 53 4.42 4.95 -25.66
N SER A 54 3.13 4.71 -25.92
CA SER A 54 2.08 5.72 -26.02
C SER A 54 1.18 5.84 -24.78
N GLU A 55 1.14 4.85 -23.88
CA GLU A 55 0.29 4.89 -22.68
C GLU A 55 0.92 4.13 -21.51
N VAL A 56 1.23 4.84 -20.43
CA VAL A 56 1.64 4.28 -19.13
C VAL A 56 0.39 4.17 -18.26
N LYS A 57 -0.13 2.96 -18.07
CA LYS A 57 -1.28 2.72 -17.18
C LYS A 57 -0.81 2.10 -15.86
N PRO A 58 -1.18 2.68 -14.69
CA PRO A 58 -0.88 2.08 -13.41
C PRO A 58 -1.66 0.76 -13.28
N LYS A 59 -0.94 -0.33 -13.05
CA LYS A 59 -1.54 -1.67 -12.84
C LYS A 59 -1.74 -1.98 -11.37
N THR A 60 -0.80 -1.54 -10.55
CA THR A 60 -0.70 -1.92 -9.15
C THR A 60 -0.25 -0.74 -8.32
N ILE A 61 -0.87 -0.56 -7.17
CA ILE A 61 -0.50 0.41 -6.15
C ILE A 61 0.05 -0.39 -4.97
N ARG A 62 1.23 -0.04 -4.51
CA ARG A 62 1.89 -0.66 -3.36
C ARG A 62 2.31 0.40 -2.37
N MET A 63 2.03 0.17 -1.10
CA MET A 63 2.29 1.14 -0.03
C MET A 63 2.83 0.44 1.21
N LEU A 64 3.77 1.12 1.86
CA LEU A 64 4.08 0.89 3.27
C LEU A 64 3.47 2.02 4.08
N ILE A 65 2.62 1.66 5.02
CA ILE A 65 2.00 2.62 5.94
C ILE A 65 2.39 2.30 7.37
N THR A 66 2.43 3.34 8.18
CA THR A 66 2.56 3.27 9.64
C THR A 66 1.21 3.67 10.21
N ILE A 67 0.62 2.85 11.07
CA ILE A 67 -0.69 3.10 11.65
C ILE A 67 -0.71 2.67 13.11
N GLU A 68 -1.54 3.32 13.93
CA GLU A 68 -1.68 2.97 15.35
C GLU A 68 -2.16 1.52 15.50
N ASP A 69 -1.47 0.75 16.34
CA ASP A 69 -1.80 -0.65 16.62
C ASP A 69 -3.04 -0.70 17.52
N LYS A 70 -4.18 -1.00 16.90
CA LYS A 70 -5.49 -1.14 17.53
C LYS A 70 -6.14 -2.41 17.04
N GLU A 71 -6.99 -2.97 17.90
CA GLU A 71 -7.88 -4.06 17.52
C GLU A 71 -8.72 -3.66 16.29
N ASP A 72 -8.93 -4.61 15.38
CA ASP A 72 -9.68 -4.45 14.12
C ASP A 72 -9.17 -3.41 13.12
N ILE A 73 -8.03 -2.73 13.36
CA ILE A 73 -7.57 -1.66 12.46
C ILE A 73 -7.35 -2.15 11.01
N VAL A 74 -6.83 -3.37 10.85
CA VAL A 74 -6.60 -4.00 9.53
C VAL A 74 -7.93 -4.29 8.85
N LYS A 75 -8.93 -4.77 9.61
CA LYS A 75 -10.27 -5.07 9.10
C LYS A 75 -10.97 -3.79 8.65
N ASN A 76 -10.98 -2.76 9.50
CA ASN A 76 -11.58 -1.47 9.20
C ASN A 76 -10.91 -0.82 7.98
N LEU A 77 -9.58 -0.87 7.90
CA LEU A 77 -8.82 -0.37 6.75
C LEU A 77 -9.21 -1.12 5.48
N SER A 78 -9.33 -2.45 5.54
CA SER A 78 -9.75 -3.26 4.40
C SER A 78 -11.16 -2.91 3.93
N GLU A 79 -12.11 -2.73 4.85
CA GLU A 79 -13.50 -2.36 4.56
C GLU A 79 -13.59 -0.97 3.93
N GLU A 80 -12.90 0.03 4.49
CA GLU A 80 -12.84 1.38 3.93
C GLU A 80 -12.22 1.39 2.53
N LEU A 81 -11.09 0.70 2.33
CA LEU A 81 -10.42 0.64 1.02
C LEU A 81 -11.28 -0.06 -0.05
N LYS A 82 -12.10 -1.05 0.33
CA LYS A 82 -13.05 -1.72 -0.59
C LYS A 82 -14.15 -0.79 -1.11
N THR A 83 -14.37 0.37 -0.49
CA THR A 83 -15.33 1.37 -1.01
C THR A 83 -14.84 2.03 -2.31
N ILE A 84 -13.54 1.99 -2.60
CA ILE A 84 -12.95 2.50 -3.84
C ILE A 84 -13.13 1.46 -4.94
N LYS A 85 -14.12 1.68 -5.81
CA LYS A 85 -14.48 0.74 -6.90
C LYS A 85 -13.41 0.59 -7.98
N GLU A 86 -12.53 1.59 -8.11
CA GLU A 86 -11.47 1.61 -9.11
C GLU A 86 -10.28 0.68 -8.80
N ILE A 87 -10.22 0.15 -7.58
CA ILE A 87 -9.14 -0.75 -7.13
C ILE A 87 -9.70 -2.04 -6.54
N SER A 88 -8.88 -3.09 -6.58
CA SER A 88 -9.10 -4.32 -5.82
C SER A 88 -7.93 -4.55 -4.88
N ILE A 89 -8.20 -4.62 -3.59
CA ILE A 89 -7.17 -4.91 -2.59
C ILE A 89 -6.76 -6.37 -2.70
N THR A 90 -5.50 -6.63 -3.00
CA THR A 90 -4.94 -7.98 -3.13
C THR A 90 -4.25 -8.41 -1.84
N ASN A 91 -3.64 -7.48 -1.09
CA ASN A 91 -2.95 -7.81 0.15
C ASN A 91 -2.96 -6.67 1.17
N ILE A 92 -3.21 -6.98 2.44
CA ILE A 92 -2.94 -6.12 3.59
C ILE A 92 -2.31 -6.99 4.67
N ARG A 93 -1.02 -6.79 4.95
CA ARG A 93 -0.26 -7.64 5.88
C ARG A 93 0.94 -6.90 6.46
N LYS A 94 1.61 -7.51 7.45
CA LYS A 94 2.93 -7.03 7.88
C LYS A 94 3.93 -7.14 6.73
N PRO A 95 4.81 -6.14 6.53
CA PRO A 95 5.79 -6.17 5.47
C PRO A 95 6.90 -7.19 5.75
N THR A 96 7.43 -7.76 4.68
CA THR A 96 8.68 -8.53 4.66
C THR A 96 9.84 -7.61 4.28
N SER A 97 11.06 -8.06 4.49
CA SER A 97 12.26 -7.35 4.04
C SER A 97 12.25 -7.08 2.52
N ILE A 98 11.68 -8.00 1.73
CA ILE A 98 11.58 -7.87 0.27
C ILE A 98 10.64 -6.72 -0.11
N ASP A 99 9.49 -6.58 0.58
CA ASP A 99 8.54 -5.49 0.32
C ASP A 99 9.19 -4.12 0.54
N VAL A 100 9.98 -3.99 1.62
CA VAL A 100 10.71 -2.77 1.97
C VAL A 100 11.77 -2.44 0.93
N VAL A 101 12.55 -3.43 0.50
CA VAL A 101 13.57 -3.24 -0.55
C VAL A 101 12.94 -2.84 -1.87
N ASN A 102 11.89 -3.54 -2.30
CA ASN A 102 11.20 -3.25 -3.56
C ASN A 102 10.64 -1.82 -3.57
N LEU A 103 9.98 -1.41 -2.49
CA LEU A 103 9.43 -0.05 -2.38
C LEU A 103 10.52 1.02 -2.29
N LYS A 104 11.63 0.77 -1.58
CA LYS A 104 12.74 1.72 -1.47
C LYS A 104 13.38 2.03 -2.82
N TYR A 105 13.49 1.03 -3.70
CA TYR A 105 14.14 1.16 -5.00
C TYR A 105 13.15 1.26 -6.17
N GLY A 106 11.85 1.36 -5.89
CA GLY A 106 10.81 1.41 -6.92
C GLY A 106 10.75 0.16 -7.80
N LEU A 107 11.22 -0.99 -7.30
CA LEU A 107 11.23 -2.24 -8.03
C LEU A 107 9.82 -2.84 -8.05
N GLU A 108 9.45 -3.40 -9.20
CA GLU A 108 8.31 -4.29 -9.22
C GLU A 108 8.62 -5.55 -8.40
N SER A 109 7.62 -6.10 -7.71
CA SER A 109 7.76 -7.39 -7.02
C SER A 109 8.32 -8.40 -8.01
N VAL A 110 9.58 -8.79 -7.84
CA VAL A 110 10.18 -9.86 -8.62
C VAL A 110 9.37 -11.10 -8.25
N ILE A 111 8.44 -11.48 -9.12
CA ILE A 111 7.94 -12.85 -9.11
C ILE A 111 9.22 -13.65 -9.37
N ALA A 112 9.59 -14.53 -8.44
CA ALA A 112 10.56 -15.57 -8.72
C ALA A 112 9.95 -16.51 -9.78
N SER A 113 9.83 -16.04 -11.02
CA SER A 113 9.77 -16.87 -12.19
C SER A 113 11.20 -16.95 -12.67
N GLU A 114 11.80 -18.11 -12.42
CA GLU A 114 13.06 -18.65 -13.00
C GLU A 114 14.00 -19.22 -11.93
N ALA A 115 13.57 -20.35 -11.36
CA ALA A 115 14.36 -21.55 -11.11
C ALA A 115 13.31 -22.62 -10.79
N GLU A 116 13.14 -23.72 -11.50
CA GLU A 116 14.17 -24.65 -11.96
C GLU A 116 13.79 -25.32 -13.30
N ILE A 117 14.83 -25.94 -13.86
CA ILE A 117 15.06 -26.52 -15.19
C ILE A 117 14.20 -27.74 -15.47
#